data_AF-K9NV02-F1
#
_entry.id   AF-K9NV02-F1
#
_cell.length_a   1.000
_cell.length_b   1.000
_cell.length_c   1.000
_cell.angle_alpha   90.00
_cell.angle_beta   90.00
_cell.angle_gamma   90.00
#
_symmetry.space_group_name_H-M   'P 1'
#
loop_
_entity.id
_entity.type
_entity.pdbx_description
1 polymer ?
#
loop_
_entity_poly.entity_id
_entity_poly.type
_entity_poly.pdbx_seq_one_letter_code
_entity_poly.pdbx_strand_id
1 'polypeptide(L)'
;MFRSLLASTLLLLPLVFAKDDTTTLYCFARHNDTGLSQWHVSVPATVKVCETLSSGQKNADDNGGCRVKSYDIKWFKERCADNHMGKRDHSAGTTLWPSI
;
A
#
# COMPACT_ATOMS: atom_id res chain seq x y z
N MET A 1 28.04 -43.55 36.14
CA MET A 1 26.63 -43.35 35.70
C MET A 1 26.40 -41.85 35.58
N PHE A 2 26.53 -41.27 34.39
CA PHE A 2 26.32 -39.84 34.17
C PHE A 2 24.83 -39.59 33.91
N ARG A 3 24.18 -38.88 34.84
CA ARG A 3 22.80 -38.40 34.70
C ARG A 3 22.82 -37.15 33.83
N SER A 4 22.41 -37.28 32.56
CA SER A 4 22.17 -36.13 31.69
C SER A 4 20.92 -35.38 32.17
N LEU A 5 21.12 -34.19 32.72
CA LEU A 5 20.07 -33.20 32.93
C LEU A 5 19.77 -32.56 31.57
N LEU A 6 18.71 -33.03 30.91
CA LEU A 6 18.13 -32.32 29.77
C LEU A 6 17.46 -31.05 30.29
N ALA A 7 18.24 -29.97 30.35
CA ALA A 7 17.72 -28.64 30.59
C ALA A 7 16.92 -28.21 29.36
N SER A 8 15.59 -28.33 29.42
CA SER A 8 14.69 -27.69 28.45
C SER A 8 14.77 -26.18 28.61
N THR A 9 15.68 -25.56 27.87
CA THR A 9 15.65 -24.13 27.59
C THR A 9 14.46 -23.87 26.67
N LEU A 10 13.29 -23.62 27.26
CA LEU A 10 12.18 -22.99 26.56
C LEU A 10 12.67 -21.61 26.10
N LEU A 11 13.01 -21.54 24.81
CA LEU A 11 13.23 -20.30 24.07
C LEU A 11 11.99 -19.42 24.26
N LEU A 12 12.11 -18.45 25.15
CA LEU A 12 11.25 -17.26 25.20
C LEU A 12 11.50 -16.47 23.92
N LEU A 13 10.92 -16.93 22.81
CA LEU A 13 10.79 -16.13 21.61
C LEU A 13 9.92 -14.92 22.01
N PRO A 14 10.44 -13.68 21.95
CA PRO A 14 9.59 -12.53 22.11
C PRO A 14 8.60 -12.57 20.93
N LEU A 15 7.35 -12.88 21.24
CA LEU A 15 6.21 -12.65 20.38
C LEU A 15 6.07 -11.13 20.23
N VAL A 16 6.97 -10.54 19.43
CA VAL A 16 6.78 -9.18 18.94
C VAL A 16 5.59 -9.29 18.00
N PHE A 17 4.40 -9.05 18.54
CA PHE A 17 3.23 -8.73 17.74
C PHE A 17 3.59 -7.47 16.96
N ALA A 18 4.17 -7.66 15.78
CA ALA A 18 4.42 -6.60 14.83
C ALA A 18 3.04 -6.04 14.47
N LYS A 19 2.70 -4.90 15.06
CA LYS A 19 1.55 -4.11 14.62
C LYS A 19 1.79 -3.82 13.15
N ASP A 20 0.87 -4.26 12.31
CA ASP A 20 1.00 -4.13 10.87
C ASP A 20 0.76 -2.66 10.51
N ASP A 21 1.82 -1.85 10.61
CA ASP A 21 1.84 -0.40 10.35
C ASP A 21 1.80 -0.13 8.83
N THR A 22 0.79 -0.69 8.18
CA THR A 22 0.54 -0.53 6.74
C THR A 22 -0.61 0.44 6.53
N THR A 23 -0.47 1.29 5.50
CA THR A 23 -1.49 2.24 5.06
C THR A 23 -2.01 1.80 3.71
N THR A 24 -3.33 1.73 3.53
CA THR A 24 -3.94 1.49 2.21
C THR A 24 -3.93 2.78 1.38
N LEU A 25 -3.33 2.72 0.20
CA LEU A 25 -3.18 3.83 -0.75
C LEU A 25 -3.76 3.49 -2.12
N TYR A 26 -4.23 4.52 -2.81
CA TYR A 26 -4.82 4.45 -4.13
C TYR A 26 -4.21 5.49 -5.05
N CYS A 27 -4.13 5.16 -6.34
CA CYS A 27 -3.91 6.11 -7.40
C CYS A 27 -5.22 6.65 -7.94
N PHE A 28 -5.35 7.97 -8.03
CA PHE A 28 -6.49 8.66 -8.62
C PHE A 28 -6.10 9.22 -9.98
N ALA A 29 -7.03 9.22 -10.92
CA ALA A 29 -6.91 9.84 -12.22
C ALA A 29 -7.95 10.94 -12.34
N ARG A 30 -7.53 12.12 -12.78
CA ARG A 30 -8.45 13.20 -13.11
C ARG A 30 -9.07 12.95 -14.49
N HIS A 31 -10.39 12.89 -14.55
CA HIS A 31 -11.15 12.99 -15.80
C HIS A 31 -11.73 14.39 -15.94
N ASN A 32 -11.61 14.97 -17.13
CA ASN A 32 -12.16 16.29 -17.46
C ASN A 32 -13.22 16.19 -18.58
N ASP A 33 -13.77 15.00 -18.79
CA ASP A 33 -14.59 14.68 -19.96
C ASP A 33 -15.94 15.42 -19.99
N THR A 34 -16.35 16.04 -18.87
CA THR A 34 -17.63 16.76 -18.71
C THR A 34 -17.47 18.23 -18.29
N GLY A 35 -16.25 18.78 -18.26
CA GLY A 35 -15.97 20.13 -17.74
C GLY A 35 -16.00 20.24 -16.21
N LEU A 36 -16.38 19.17 -15.50
CA LEU A 36 -16.20 19.00 -14.07
C LEU A 36 -14.99 18.11 -13.83
N SER A 37 -13.99 18.61 -13.11
CA SER A 37 -12.83 17.82 -12.73
C SER A 37 -13.23 16.80 -11.67
N GLN A 38 -13.37 15.54 -12.09
CA GLN A 38 -13.65 14.43 -11.18
C GLN A 38 -12.42 13.55 -11.03
N TRP A 39 -12.09 13.22 -9.80
CA TRP A 39 -11.02 12.28 -9.47
C TRP A 39 -11.62 10.89 -9.31
N HIS A 40 -11.13 9.93 -10.08
CA HIS A 40 -11.56 8.54 -10.01
C HIS A 40 -10.41 7.65 -9.60
N VAL A 41 -10.68 6.62 -8.80
CA VAL A 41 -9.67 5.59 -8.50
C VAL A 41 -9.29 4.88 -9.79
N SER A 42 -7.98 4.87 -10.08
CA SER A 42 -7.37 4.07 -11.12
C SER A 42 -6.83 2.79 -10.48
N VAL A 43 -7.65 1.75 -10.44
CA VAL A 43 -7.23 0.42 -9.98
C VAL A 43 -6.01 -0.09 -10.79
N PRO A 44 -5.96 0.04 -12.13
CA PRO A 44 -4.78 -0.40 -12.89
C PRO A 44 -3.49 0.34 -12.49
N ALA A 45 -3.56 1.66 -12.27
CA ALA A 45 -2.39 2.42 -11.83
C ALA A 45 -1.99 2.06 -10.40
N THR A 46 -2.97 1.88 -9.50
CA THR A 46 -2.74 1.47 -8.11
C THR A 46 -2.02 0.12 -8.06
N VAL A 47 -2.52 -0.87 -8.79
CA VAL A 47 -1.93 -2.22 -8.87
C VAL A 47 -0.51 -2.15 -9.43
N LYS A 48 -0.30 -1.42 -10.53
CA LYS A 48 1.02 -1.29 -11.16
C LYS A 48 2.04 -0.65 -10.22
N VAL A 49 1.67 0.43 -9.53
CA VAL A 49 2.57 1.07 -8.55
C VAL A 49 2.84 0.13 -7.38
N CYS A 50 1.81 -0.57 -6.89
CA CYS A 50 1.94 -1.50 -5.78
C CYS A 50 2.99 -2.59 -6.04
N GLU A 51 3.03 -3.14 -7.25
CA GLU A 51 4.00 -4.18 -7.67
C GLU A 51 5.45 -3.69 -7.67
N THR A 52 5.67 -2.37 -7.75
CA THR A 52 7.04 -1.80 -7.78
C THR A 52 7.62 -1.55 -6.39
N LEU A 53 6.80 -1.64 -5.33
CA LEU A 53 7.20 -1.29 -3.97
C LEU A 53 7.58 -2.54 -3.20
N SER A 54 8.66 -2.46 -2.43
CA SER A 54 9.18 -3.60 -1.66
C SER A 54 8.19 -4.08 -0.58
N SER A 55 7.37 -3.17 -0.05
CA SER A 55 6.32 -3.46 0.93
C SER A 55 4.91 -3.54 0.33
N GLY A 56 4.78 -3.39 -0.99
CA GLY A 56 3.50 -3.30 -1.66
C GLY A 56 2.71 -4.61 -1.55
N GLN A 57 1.57 -4.56 -0.89
CA GLN A 57 0.63 -5.68 -0.82
C GLN A 57 -0.70 -5.26 -1.43
N LYS A 58 -1.08 -5.94 -2.52
CA LYS A 58 -2.37 -5.70 -3.17
C LYS A 58 -3.48 -6.12 -2.22
N ASN A 59 -4.45 -5.23 -1.98
CA ASN A 59 -5.66 -5.55 -1.26
C ASN A 59 -6.83 -5.58 -2.24
N ALA A 60 -7.28 -6.78 -2.61
CA ALA A 60 -8.41 -6.96 -3.52
C ALA A 60 -9.73 -6.52 -2.87
N ASP A 61 -9.85 -6.67 -1.55
CA ASP A 61 -11.07 -6.38 -0.79
C ASP A 61 -11.32 -4.87 -0.63
N ASP A 62 -10.26 -4.06 -0.72
CA ASP A 62 -10.32 -2.60 -0.60
C ASP A 62 -10.32 -1.94 -2.00
N ASN A 63 -11.21 -2.33 -2.92
CA ASN A 63 -11.30 -1.74 -4.27
C ASN A 63 -9.95 -1.67 -5.04
N GLY A 64 -9.07 -2.66 -4.84
CA GLY A 64 -7.76 -2.69 -5.47
C GLY A 64 -6.73 -1.72 -4.87
N GLY A 65 -6.91 -1.32 -3.62
CA GLY A 65 -5.94 -0.55 -2.85
C GLY A 65 -4.61 -1.27 -2.65
N CYS A 66 -3.56 -0.50 -2.38
CA CYS A 66 -2.24 -1.02 -2.06
C CYS A 66 -1.92 -0.76 -0.59
N ARG A 67 -1.71 -1.81 0.21
CA ARG A 67 -1.16 -1.68 1.55
C ARG A 67 0.34 -1.45 1.45
N VAL A 68 0.81 -0.37 2.07
CA VAL A 68 2.21 0.08 1.97
C VAL A 68 2.72 0.40 3.36
N LYS A 69 3.95 -0.03 3.69
CA LYS A 69 4.62 0.37 4.93
C LYS A 69 5.09 1.82 4.85
N SER A 70 5.25 2.47 6.00
CA SER A 70 5.62 3.89 6.09
C SER A 70 6.81 4.32 5.22
N TYR A 71 7.83 3.45 5.10
CA TYR A 71 9.04 3.74 4.31
C TYR A 71 8.82 3.78 2.78
N ASP A 72 7.76 3.16 2.26
CA ASP A 72 7.44 3.12 0.83
C ASP A 72 6.32 4.11 0.44
N ILE A 73 5.69 4.79 1.41
CA ILE A 73 4.59 5.74 1.14
C ILE A 73 5.03 6.86 0.19
N LYS A 74 6.24 7.41 0.38
CA LYS A 74 6.77 8.46 -0.48
C LYS A 74 6.92 7.96 -1.93
N TRP A 75 7.52 6.79 -2.11
CA TRP A 75 7.70 6.17 -3.42
C TRP A 75 6.37 5.84 -4.09
N PHE A 76 5.37 5.40 -3.34
CA PHE A 76 4.02 5.20 -3.87
C PHE A 76 3.48 6.50 -4.48
N LYS A 77 3.55 7.63 -3.74
CA LYS A 77 3.04 8.92 -4.20
C LYS A 77 3.75 9.41 -5.46
N GLU A 78 5.07 9.33 -5.49
CA GLU A 78 5.89 9.75 -6.64
C GLU A 78 5.57 8.92 -7.89
N ARG A 79 5.59 7.59 -7.77
CA ARG A 79 5.29 6.70 -8.90
C ARG A 79 3.87 6.81 -9.39
N CYS A 80 2.94 7.18 -8.51
CA CYS A 80 1.56 7.44 -8.88
C CYS A 80 1.44 8.72 -9.72
N ALA A 81 2.13 9.81 -9.33
CA ALA A 81 2.18 11.06 -10.08
C ALA A 81 2.86 10.90 -11.46
N ASP A 82 3.92 10.07 -11.53
CA ASP A 82 4.67 9.79 -12.77
C ASP A 82 3.92 8.87 -13.75
N ASN A 83 2.83 8.23 -13.32
CA ASN A 83 2.13 7.21 -14.10
C ASN A 83 1.23 7.87 -15.16
N HIS A 84 1.80 8.46 -16.20
CA HIS A 84 1.05 9.13 -17.29
C HIS A 84 0.25 8.15 -18.18
N MET A 85 -0.80 7.52 -17.65
CA MET A 85 -1.74 6.73 -18.44
C MET A 85 -2.75 7.65 -19.14
N GLY A 86 -2.30 8.26 -20.25
CA GLY A 86 -3.02 9.32 -20.94
C GLY A 86 -2.80 10.67 -20.24
N LYS A 87 -3.27 11.78 -20.83
CA LYS A 87 -3.06 13.16 -20.34
C LYS A 87 -3.84 13.48 -19.04
N ARG A 88 -3.80 12.59 -18.04
CA ARG A 88 -4.56 12.70 -16.80
C ARG A 88 -3.60 13.03 -15.66
N ASP A 89 -3.95 14.03 -14.86
CA ASP A 89 -3.26 14.28 -13.60
C ASP A 89 -3.50 13.07 -12.69
N HIS A 90 -2.44 12.55 -12.11
CA HIS A 90 -2.51 11.45 -11.15
C HIS A 90 -2.06 11.92 -9.77
N SER A 91 -2.75 11.43 -8.74
CA SER A 91 -2.44 11.75 -7.34
C SER A 91 -2.72 10.54 -6.47
N ALA A 92 -1.98 10.42 -5.38
CA ALA A 92 -2.14 9.33 -4.43
C ALA A 92 -2.94 9.78 -3.20
N GLY A 93 -3.80 8.91 -2.68
CA GLY A 93 -4.63 9.20 -1.51
C GLY A 93 -5.04 7.95 -0.74
N THR A 94 -5.58 8.16 0.46
CA THR A 94 -6.03 7.10 1.38
C THR A 94 -7.55 6.90 1.38
N THR A 95 -8.30 7.80 0.77
CA THR A 95 -9.77 7.87 0.87
C THR A 95 -10.39 7.75 -0.51
N LEU A 96 -11.38 6.87 -0.66
CA LEU A 96 -12.10 6.58 -1.91
C LEU A 96 -13.01 7.73 -2.42
N TRP A 97 -12.97 8.92 -1.80
CA TRP A 97 -13.81 10.06 -2.19
C TRP A 97 -13.11 11.41 -2.03
N PRO A 98 -13.42 12.39 -2.91
CA PRO A 98 -12.87 13.74 -2.81
C PRO A 98 -13.52 14.43 -1.61
N SER A 99 -12.72 14.84 -0.63
CA SER A 99 -13.13 15.92 0.27
C SER A 99 -13.12 17.21 -0.54
N ILE A 100 -14.32 17.71 -0.84
CA ILE A 100 -14.60 19.07 -1.35
C ILE A 100 -13.98 20.10 -0.39
#